data_AF-A0A821KS60-F1
#
_entry.id   AF-A0A821KS60-F1
#
_cell.length_a   1.000
_cell.length_b   1.000
_cell.length_c   1.000
_cell.angle_alpha   90.00
_cell.angle_beta   90.00
_cell.angle_gamma   90.00
#
_symmetry.space_group_name_H-M   'P 1'
#
loop_
_entity.id
_entity.type
_entity.pdbx_description
1 polymer ?
#
loop_
_entity_poly.entity_id
_entity_poly.type
_entity_poly.pdbx_seq_one_letter_code
_entity_poly.pdbx_strand_id
1 'polypeptide(L)' 'MASMESSYITIFSDARVFQVEFANKAVEISGTIVVLRCKDAVVFVDEKIITSRLYESGSNERLHNMLINT' A
#
# COMPACT_ATOMS: atom_id res chain seq x y z
N MET A 1 -24.22 -20.60 -15.69
CA MET A 1 -22.91 -20.53 -15.00
C MET A 1 -21.87 -20.09 -16.01
N ALA A 2 -21.96 -18.82 -16.43
CA ALA A 2 -21.09 -18.24 -17.44
C ALA A 2 -20.57 -16.90 -16.90
N SER A 3 -19.24 -16.83 -16.87
CA SER A 3 -18.39 -15.63 -16.80
C SER A 3 -18.66 -14.65 -15.66
N MET A 4 -18.23 -15.05 -14.46
CA MET A 4 -17.73 -14.10 -13.46
C MET A 4 -16.35 -13.58 -13.91
N GLU A 5 -16.33 -12.82 -15.01
CA GLU A 5 -15.17 -12.03 -15.46
C GLU A 5 -15.61 -10.58 -15.73
N SER A 6 -16.55 -10.06 -14.93
CA SER A 6 -16.78 -8.63 -14.90
C SER A 6 -15.68 -8.02 -14.05
N SER A 7 -14.68 -7.44 -14.72
CA SER A 7 -13.54 -6.74 -14.16
C SER A 7 -13.94 -5.98 -12.89
N TYR A 8 -13.18 -6.14 -11.79
CA TYR A 8 -13.41 -5.46 -10.50
C TYR A 8 -13.29 -3.93 -10.58
N ILE A 9 -13.21 -3.36 -11.78
CA ILE A 9 -12.96 -1.97 -12.11
C ILE A 9 -14.06 -1.55 -13.10
N THR A 10 -14.98 -0.68 -12.67
CA THR A 10 -16.08 -0.17 -13.51
C THR A 10 -15.78 1.28 -13.82
N ILE A 11 -15.63 1.60 -15.10
CA ILE A 11 -15.47 2.97 -15.56
C ILE A 11 -16.86 3.59 -15.67
N PHE A 12 -17.09 4.69 -14.97
CA PHE A 12 -18.38 5.38 -14.95
C PHE A 12 -18.51 6.29 -16.17
N SER A 13 -19.72 6.76 -16.45
CA SER A 13 -20.04 7.60 -17.61
C SER A 13 -19.27 8.93 -17.64
N ASP A 14 -18.62 9.31 -16.53
CA ASP A 14 -17.69 10.43 -16.40
C ASP A 14 -16.21 10.04 -16.63
N ALA A 15 -15.97 8.82 -17.14
CA ALA A 15 -14.66 8.19 -17.32
C ALA A 15 -13.85 7.99 -16.03
N ARG A 16 -14.47 8.07 -14.84
CA ARG A 16 -13.79 7.82 -13.57
C ARG A 16 -13.90 6.38 -13.13
N VAL A 17 -12.91 5.97 -12.34
CA VAL A 17 -12.84 4.65 -11.71
C VAL A 17 -12.99 4.84 -10.20
N PHE A 18 -14.19 4.60 -9.65
CA PHE A 18 -14.41 4.79 -8.21
C PHE A 18 -13.58 3.82 -7.37
N GLN A 19 -13.19 2.65 -7.89
CA GLN A 19 -12.29 1.74 -7.17
C GLN A 19 -10.92 2.35 -6.83
N VAL A 20 -10.38 3.21 -7.71
CA VAL A 20 -9.12 3.94 -7.45
C VAL A 20 -9.32 5.01 -6.38
N GLU A 21 -10.46 5.71 -6.40
CA GLU A 21 -10.78 6.70 -5.36
C GLU A 21 -10.93 6.06 -3.98
N PHE A 22 -11.53 4.86 -3.89
CA PHE A 22 -11.60 4.11 -2.62
C PHE A 22 -10.22 3.64 -2.16
N ALA A 23 -9.37 3.17 -3.09
CA ALA A 23 -8.00 2.79 -2.76
C ALA A 23 -7.21 3.98 -2.21
N ASN A 24 -7.33 5.16 -2.83
CA ASN A 24 -6.67 6.38 -2.34
C ASN A 24 -7.15 6.79 -0.94
N LYS A 25 -8.47 6.74 -0.68
CA LYS A 25 -9.02 7.00 0.67
C LYS A 25 -8.48 6.02 1.71
N ALA A 26 -8.26 4.76 1.35
CA ALA A 26 -7.65 3.78 2.25
C ALA A 26 -6.16 4.08 2.51
N VAL A 27 -5.43 4.56 1.49
CA VAL A 27 -4.03 4.98 1.63
C VAL A 27 -3.90 6.21 2.53
N GLU A 28 -4.82 7.17 2.46
CA GLU A 28 -4.83 8.37 3.31
C GLU A 28 -4.98 8.06 4.82
N ILE A 29 -5.66 6.96 5.18
CA ILE A 29 -5.84 6.52 6.57
C ILE A 29 -4.65 5.65 7.05
N SER A 30 -3.78 5.23 6.14
CA SER A 30 -2.60 4.43 6.46
C SER A 30 -1.57 5.24 7.25
N GLY A 31 -0.74 4.56 8.04
CA GLY A 31 0.38 5.21 8.72
C GLY A 31 1.41 5.79 7.74
N THR A 32 2.18 6.75 8.22
CA THR A 32 3.07 7.57 7.38
C THR A 32 4.31 6.78 6.94
N ILE A 33 4.73 6.95 5.68
CA ILE A 33 6.01 6.46 5.18
C ILE A 33 6.70 7.60 4.43
N VAL A 34 7.97 7.82 4.74
CA VAL A 34 8.81 8.83 4.08
C VAL A 34 10.04 8.16 3.50
N VAL A 35 10.39 8.56 2.28
CA VAL A 35 11.56 8.06 1.58
C VAL A 35 12.41 9.23 1.15
N LEU A 36 13.69 9.19 1.51
CA LEU A 36 14.68 10.21 1.14
C LEU A 36 15.65 9.62 0.14
N ARG A 37 15.63 10.18 -1.08
CA ARG A 37 16.64 9.89 -2.08
C ARG A 37 17.82 10.83 -1.89
N CYS A 38 18.97 10.27 -1.52
CA CYS A 38 20.25 10.96 -1.50
C CYS A 38 21.03 10.67 -2.79
N LYS A 39 22.21 11.27 -2.92
CA LYS A 39 23.08 11.06 -4.09
C LYS A 39 23.51 9.60 -4.24
N ASP A 40 23.96 9.01 -3.15
CA ASP A 40 24.61 7.68 -3.15
C ASP A 40 23.74 6.59 -2.49
N ALA A 41 22.60 6.96 -1.90
CA ALA A 41 21.75 6.05 -1.15
C ALA A 41 20.28 6.49 -1.14
N VAL A 42 19.40 5.57 -0.80
CA VAL A 42 17.97 5.83 -0.52
C VAL A 42 17.67 5.33 0.88
N VAL A 43 17.02 6.16 1.69
CA VAL A 43 16.62 5.82 3.06
C VAL A 43 15.11 5.77 3.13
N PHE A 44 14.57 4.66 3.63
CA PHE A 44 13.14 4.46 3.88
C PHE A 44 12.90 4.54 5.39
N VAL A 45 11.88 5.28 5.79
CA VAL A 45 11.42 5.39 7.18
C VAL A 45 9.92 5.16 7.21
N ASP A 46 9.47 4.25 8.07
CA ASP A 46 8.06 3.94 8.27
C ASP A 46 7.60 4.27 9.69
N GLU A 47 6.33 4.69 9.80
CA GLU A 47 5.65 4.83 11.08
C GLU A 47 5.05 3.48 11.50
N LYS A 48 5.57 2.93 12.59
CA LYS A 48 5.05 1.70 13.20
C LYS A 48 3.95 2.01 14.22
N ILE A 49 2.70 1.89 13.77
CA ILE A 49 1.51 2.05 14.63
C ILE A 49 1.31 0.77 15.45
N ILE A 50 1.71 0.80 16.72
CA ILE A 50 1.52 -0.31 17.67
C ILE A 50 0.16 -0.13 18.35
N THR A 51 -0.83 -0.93 17.96
CA THR A 51 -2.20 -0.82 18.49
C THR A 51 -2.39 -1.50 19.86
N SER A 52 -1.51 -2.43 20.22
CA SER A 52 -1.60 -3.18 21.48
C SER A 52 -0.20 -3.51 22.02
N ARG A 53 -0.09 -3.65 23.35
CA ARG A 53 1.13 -4.09 24.03
C ARG A 53 1.42 -5.59 23.88
N LEU A 54 0.53 -6.33 23.25
CA LEU A 54 0.67 -7.75 22.96
C LEU A 54 1.47 -8.04 21.68
N TYR A 55 1.90 -6.99 20.96
CA TYR A 55 2.72 -7.16 19.77
C TYR A 55 4.10 -7.69 20.13
N GLU A 56 4.53 -8.72 19.41
CA GLU A 56 5.88 -9.26 19.50
C GLU A 56 6.87 -8.33 18.79
N SER A 57 8.08 -8.22 19.33
CA SER A 57 9.20 -7.53 18.69
C SER A 57 9.46 -8.11 17.29
N GLY A 58 9.45 -7.26 16.26
CA GLY A 58 9.61 -7.69 14.86
C GLY A 58 8.31 -8.10 14.15
N SER A 59 7.17 -8.16 14.84
CA SER A 59 5.87 -8.36 14.16
C SER A 59 5.39 -7.08 13.45
N ASN A 60 4.56 -7.23 12.40
CA ASN A 60 4.03 -6.10 11.59
C ASN A 60 5.13 -5.21 10.98
N GLU A 61 6.07 -5.84 10.26
CA GLU A 61 7.04 -5.14 9.42
C GLU A 61 6.34 -4.54 8.20
N ARG A 62 6.59 -3.27 7.91
CA ARG A 62 6.04 -2.59 6.73
C ARG A 62 7.06 -2.43 5.61
N LEU A 63 8.34 -2.65 5.90
CA LEU A 63 9.44 -2.62 4.95
C LEU A 63 9.83 -4.05 4.57
N HIS A 64 9.78 -4.36 3.28
CA HIS A 64 10.13 -5.68 2.77
C HIS A 64 11.27 -5.59 1.76
N ASN A 65 12.24 -6.49 1.91
CA ASN A 65 13.30 -6.64 0.93
C ASN A 65 12.75 -7.41 -0.28
N MET A 66 12.89 -6.86 -1.48
CA MET A 66 12.51 -7.52 -2.72
C MET A 66 13.78 -7.83 -3.52
N LEU A 67 14.06 -9.12 -3.70
CA LEU A 67 15.10 -9.58 -4.62
C LEU A 67 14.48 -9.73 -6.00
N ILE A 68 15.02 -9.03 -7.00
CA ILE A 68 14.62 -9.19 -8.39
C ILE A 68 15.54 -10.23 -9.01
N ASN A 69 15.03 -11.44 -9.25
CA ASN A 69 15.73 -12.42 -10.07
C ASN A 69 15.56 -12.00 -11.54
N THR A 70 16.68 -11.68 -12.18
CA THR A 70 16.75 -11.43 -13.63
C THR A 70 17.14 -12.70 -14.35
#